data_AF-M3IA80-F1
#
_entry.id   AF-M3IA80-F1
#
_cell.length_a   1.000
_cell.length_b   1.000
_cell.length_c   1.000
_cell.angle_alpha   90.00
_cell.angle_beta   90.00
_cell.angle_gamma   90.00
#
_symmetry.space_group_name_H-M   'P 1'
#
loop_
_entity.id
_entity.type
_entity.pdbx_description
1 polymer ?
#
loop_
_entity_poly.entity_id
_entity_poly.type
_entity_poly.pdbx_seq_one_letter_code
_entity_poly.pdbx_strand_id
1 'polypeptide(L)'
;MNPIVNGTRQIGGAGISLNVQDIAVDSNGNTYITGNTNHHFRGAQLFGTTDMFLIKLDPNGNELWGIQIGIANTSISPAKITLDSLENVYITGRSTGSFGGFLNGANGFIAKFNSING
;
A
#
# COMPACT_ATOMS: atom_id res chain seq x y z
N MET A 1 -8.80 -23.46 -20.81
CA MET A 1 -8.45 -22.17 -21.42
C MET A 1 -7.17 -21.68 -20.77
N ASN A 2 -6.17 -21.31 -21.55
CA ASN A 2 -4.96 -20.68 -21.01
C ASN A 2 -5.25 -19.19 -20.79
N PRO A 3 -4.91 -18.62 -19.62
CA PRO A 3 -5.06 -17.19 -19.41
C PRO A 3 -4.19 -16.43 -20.42
N ILE A 4 -4.79 -15.45 -21.11
CA ILE A 4 -4.07 -14.50 -21.96
C ILE A 4 -3.70 -13.30 -21.09
N VAL A 5 -2.42 -12.97 -21.03
CA VAL A 5 -1.96 -11.74 -20.38
C VAL A 5 -2.17 -10.59 -21.38
N ASN A 6 -3.12 -9.70 -21.10
CA ASN A 6 -3.44 -8.55 -21.97
C ASN A 6 -2.46 -7.36 -21.82
N GLY A 7 -1.34 -7.58 -21.14
CA GLY A 7 -0.27 -6.59 -20.91
C GLY A 7 0.31 -6.69 -19.50
N THR A 8 1.52 -6.17 -19.30
CA THR A 8 2.15 -6.02 -17.99
C THR A 8 2.63 -4.59 -17.81
N ARG A 9 2.40 -4.00 -16.64
CA ARG A 9 2.91 -2.68 -16.26
C ARG A 9 3.68 -2.79 -14.95
N GLN A 10 4.90 -2.24 -14.90
CA GLN A 10 5.64 -2.10 -13.65
C GLN A 10 5.07 -0.92 -12.86
N ILE A 11 4.96 -1.11 -11.54
CA ILE A 11 4.72 -0.04 -10.58
C ILE A 11 6.03 0.27 -9.85
N GLY A 12 6.36 1.54 -9.65
CA GLY A 12 7.64 1.94 -9.05
C GLY A 12 8.36 3.04 -9.82
N GLY A 13 9.67 3.13 -9.58
CA GLY A 13 10.60 4.01 -10.27
C GLY A 13 11.99 3.39 -10.37
N ALA A 14 12.88 3.98 -11.15
CA ALA A 14 14.24 3.48 -11.34
C ALA A 14 15.00 3.42 -10.00
N GLY A 15 15.61 2.27 -9.70
CA GLY A 15 16.35 2.05 -8.45
C GLY A 15 15.49 1.91 -7.19
N ILE A 16 14.16 1.92 -7.32
CA ILE A 16 13.23 1.76 -6.19
C ILE A 16 12.78 0.31 -6.13
N SER A 17 12.98 -0.34 -4.99
CA SER A 17 12.41 -1.66 -4.72
C SER A 17 11.05 -1.52 -4.04
N LEU A 18 10.01 -2.11 -4.64
CA LEU A 18 8.70 -2.26 -4.03
C LEU A 18 8.44 -3.74 -3.76
N ASN A 19 8.15 -4.08 -2.50
CA ASN A 19 7.72 -5.40 -2.11
C ASN A 19 6.19 -5.40 -1.97
N VAL A 20 5.52 -5.75 -3.07
CA VAL A 20 4.06 -5.81 -3.18
C VAL A 20 3.51 -7.00 -2.39
N GLN A 21 2.45 -6.79 -1.62
CA GLN A 21 1.90 -7.80 -0.72
C GLN A 21 0.49 -8.24 -1.12
N ASP A 22 -0.38 -7.29 -1.45
CA ASP A 22 -1.79 -7.60 -1.73
C ASP A 22 -2.46 -6.53 -2.59
N ILE A 23 -3.63 -6.88 -3.10
CA ILE A 23 -4.43 -6.07 -4.02
C ILE A 23 -5.92 -6.14 -3.66
N ALA A 24 -6.64 -5.02 -3.82
CA ALA A 24 -8.11 -4.98 -3.80
C ALA A 24 -8.63 -4.19 -5.01
N VAL A 25 -9.87 -4.42 -5.41
CA VAL A 25 -10.51 -3.75 -6.56
C VAL A 25 -11.84 -3.15 -6.13
N ASP A 26 -12.06 -1.89 -6.44
CA ASP A 26 -13.31 -1.17 -6.12
C ASP A 26 -14.42 -1.44 -7.14
N SER A 27 -15.62 -0.90 -6.89
CA SER A 27 -16.79 -1.16 -7.75
C SER A 27 -16.67 -0.56 -9.15
N ASN A 28 -15.77 0.42 -9.33
CA ASN A 28 -15.45 1.06 -10.60
C ASN A 28 -14.30 0.37 -11.33
N GLY A 29 -13.74 -0.71 -10.77
CA GLY A 29 -12.61 -1.44 -11.32
C GLY A 29 -11.25 -0.78 -11.04
N ASN A 30 -11.19 0.26 -10.20
CA ASN A 30 -9.92 0.80 -9.78
C ASN A 30 -9.22 -0.19 -8.85
N THR A 31 -7.92 -0.29 -9.00
CA THR A 31 -7.08 -1.24 -8.28
C THR A 31 -6.30 -0.55 -7.17
N TYR A 32 -6.33 -1.13 -5.98
CA TYR A 32 -5.57 -0.68 -4.82
C TYR A 32 -4.47 -1.69 -4.52
N ILE A 33 -3.21 -1.23 -4.48
CA ILE A 33 -2.05 -2.10 -4.21
C ILE A 33 -1.34 -1.61 -2.96
N THR A 34 -1.05 -2.53 -2.04
CA THR A 34 -0.24 -2.24 -0.86
C THR A 34 1.00 -3.13 -0.80
N GLY A 35 2.00 -2.64 -0.10
CA GLY A 35 3.28 -3.29 0.11
C GLY A 35 4.18 -2.41 0.96
N ASN A 36 5.45 -2.76 1.03
CA ASN A 36 6.45 -1.92 1.67
C ASN A 36 7.64 -1.61 0.77
N THR A 37 8.36 -0.57 1.15
CA THR A 37 9.60 -0.13 0.49
C THR A 37 10.59 0.37 1.52
N ASN A 38 11.88 0.17 1.25
CA ASN A 38 13.01 0.79 1.94
C ASN A 38 13.62 1.94 1.13
N HIS A 39 12.84 2.56 0.25
CA HIS A 39 13.26 3.67 -0.61
C HIS A 39 12.28 4.85 -0.49
N HIS A 40 12.74 6.01 -0.95
CA HIS A 40 11.86 7.14 -1.23
C HIS A 40 10.97 6.77 -2.42
N PHE A 41 9.66 6.91 -2.27
CA PHE A 41 8.70 6.56 -3.30
C PHE A 41 7.58 7.60 -3.40
N ARG A 42 7.17 7.93 -4.63
CA ARG A 42 6.13 8.95 -4.93
C ARG A 42 6.34 10.31 -4.26
N GLY A 43 7.60 10.75 -4.14
CA GLY A 43 7.95 12.04 -3.54
C GLY A 43 7.86 12.08 -2.02
N ALA A 44 7.45 10.98 -1.38
CA ALA A 44 7.48 10.85 0.06
C ALA A 44 8.88 10.45 0.53
N GLN A 45 9.26 10.98 1.69
CA GLN A 45 10.49 10.60 2.35
C GLN A 45 10.35 9.21 2.97
N LEU A 46 11.40 8.39 2.88
CA LEU A 46 11.51 7.18 3.70
C LEU A 46 11.71 7.60 5.16
N PHE A 47 10.78 7.25 6.03
CA PHE A 47 10.87 7.57 7.47
C PHE A 47 11.38 6.40 8.30
N GLY A 48 10.91 5.19 8.00
CA GLY A 48 11.28 3.97 8.69
C GLY A 48 12.47 3.24 8.06
N THR A 49 12.75 2.05 8.58
CA THR A 49 13.60 1.09 7.88
C THR A 49 12.87 0.46 6.69
N THR A 50 11.54 0.32 6.81
CA THR A 50 10.62 0.13 5.69
C THR A 50 9.32 0.88 5.96
N ASP A 51 8.80 1.53 4.92
CA ASP A 51 7.52 2.21 4.96
C ASP A 51 6.46 1.42 4.19
N MET A 52 5.21 1.52 4.64
CA MET A 52 4.06 1.01 3.89
C MET A 52 3.74 1.97 2.75
N PHE A 53 3.38 1.43 1.58
CA PHE A 53 2.74 2.21 0.53
C PHE A 53 1.32 1.73 0.25
N LEU A 54 0.50 2.62 -0.27
CA LEU A 54 -0.81 2.34 -0.85
C LEU A 54 -0.95 3.14 -2.14
N ILE A 55 -1.26 2.47 -3.24
CA ILE A 55 -1.43 3.08 -4.57
C ILE A 55 -2.82 2.75 -5.07
N LYS A 56 -3.52 3.73 -5.65
CA LYS A 56 -4.74 3.53 -6.43
C LYS A 56 -4.46 3.71 -7.91
N LEU A 57 -4.88 2.76 -8.73
CA LEU A 57 -4.79 2.76 -10.18
C LEU A 57 -6.18 2.74 -10.82
N ASP A 58 -6.36 3.38 -11.96
CA ASP A 58 -7.55 3.24 -12.79
C ASP A 58 -7.63 1.84 -13.46
N PRO A 59 -8.74 1.46 -14.11
CA PRO A 59 -8.87 0.16 -14.77
C PRO A 59 -7.89 -0.07 -15.92
N ASN A 60 -7.29 1.00 -16.48
CA ASN A 60 -6.25 0.91 -17.50
C ASN A 60 -4.84 0.77 -16.88
N GLY A 61 -4.76 0.74 -15.54
CA GLY A 61 -3.53 0.63 -14.77
C GLY A 61 -2.80 1.95 -14.61
N ASN A 62 -3.37 3.11 -14.96
CA ASN A 62 -2.78 4.43 -14.71
C ASN A 62 -2.89 4.79 -13.23
N GLU A 63 -1.88 5.44 -12.66
CA GLU A 63 -1.94 5.83 -11.25
C GLU A 63 -2.85 7.04 -11.05
N LEU A 64 -3.82 6.89 -10.16
CA LEU A 64 -4.69 7.98 -9.70
C LEU A 64 -4.04 8.71 -8.53
N TRP A 65 -3.51 7.96 -7.56
CA TRP A 65 -2.73 8.50 -6.45
C TRP A 65 -1.88 7.42 -5.77
N GLY A 66 -0.89 7.85 -4.99
CA GLY A 66 -0.06 6.97 -4.16
C GLY A 66 0.40 7.68 -2.90
N ILE A 67 0.44 6.94 -1.79
CA ILE A 67 0.96 7.42 -0.50
C ILE A 67 2.00 6.45 0.05
N GLN A 68 2.93 6.97 0.84
CA GLN A 68 3.91 6.22 1.61
C GLN A 68 3.86 6.71 3.05
N ILE A 69 3.81 5.77 3.99
CA ILE A 69 3.63 6.04 5.42
C ILE A 69 4.66 5.23 6.19
N GLY A 70 5.44 5.94 6.99
CA GLY A 70 6.50 5.41 7.80
C GLY A 70 6.50 5.99 9.21
N ILE A 71 7.24 5.33 10.08
CA ILE A 71 7.58 5.83 11.43
C ILE A 71 9.08 5.70 11.59
N ALA A 72 9.70 6.74 12.15
CA ALA A 72 11.13 6.76 12.42
C ALA A 72 11.59 5.47 13.12
N ASN A 73 12.68 4.88 12.63
CA ASN A 73 13.31 3.66 13.18
C ASN A 73 12.39 2.43 13.24
N THR A 74 11.31 2.40 12.45
CA THR A 74 10.33 1.31 12.45
C THR A 74 10.26 0.63 11.07
N SER A 75 10.03 -0.68 11.05
CA SER A 75 9.62 -1.41 9.84
C SER A 75 8.12 -1.63 9.87
N ILE A 76 7.43 -1.16 8.83
CA ILE A 76 6.02 -1.43 8.59
C ILE A 76 5.88 -2.42 7.44
N SER A 77 5.13 -3.50 7.67
CA SER A 77 4.89 -4.57 6.72
C SER A 77 3.39 -4.85 6.63
N PRO A 78 2.67 -4.31 5.63
CA PRO A 78 1.30 -4.70 5.37
C PRO A 78 1.25 -6.17 4.92
N ALA A 79 0.11 -6.81 5.12
CA ALA A 79 -0.10 -8.21 4.78
C ALA A 79 -1.37 -8.42 3.94
N LYS A 80 -2.46 -7.70 4.24
CA LYS A 80 -3.73 -7.81 3.53
C LYS A 80 -4.41 -6.48 3.35
N ILE A 81 -5.18 -6.34 2.27
CA ILE A 81 -6.02 -5.18 1.96
C ILE A 81 -7.44 -5.63 1.59
N THR A 82 -8.44 -4.90 2.05
CA THR A 82 -9.84 -5.06 1.61
C THR A 82 -10.54 -3.72 1.53
N LEU A 83 -11.64 -3.68 0.79
CA LEU A 83 -12.55 -2.55 0.72
C LEU A 83 -13.88 -2.89 1.39
N ASP A 84 -14.55 -1.90 1.98
CA ASP A 84 -15.97 -2.03 2.35
C ASP A 84 -16.90 -1.53 1.22
N SER A 85 -18.22 -1.60 1.43
CA SER A 85 -19.22 -1.17 0.45
C SER A 85 -19.22 0.35 0.17
N LEU A 86 -18.54 1.13 1.01
CA LEU A 86 -18.32 2.57 0.83
C LEU A 86 -16.92 2.85 0.26
N GLU A 87 -16.22 1.81 -0.22
CA GLU A 87 -14.87 1.88 -0.78
C GLU A 87 -13.82 2.43 0.20
N ASN A 88 -14.06 2.33 1.51
CA ASN A 88 -13.01 2.56 2.49
C ASN A 88 -12.02 1.40 2.47
N VAL A 89 -10.74 1.72 2.55
CA VAL A 89 -9.64 0.75 2.53
C VAL A 89 -9.31 0.32 3.95
N TYR A 90 -9.18 -0.98 4.17
CA TYR A 90 -8.67 -1.57 5.41
C TYR A 90 -7.42 -2.37 5.09
N ILE A 91 -6.33 -2.08 5.80
CA ILE A 91 -5.06 -2.80 5.67
C ILE A 91 -4.70 -3.40 7.02
N THR A 92 -4.32 -4.66 7.02
CA THR A 92 -3.72 -5.30 8.20
C THR A 92 -2.25 -5.60 7.95
N GLY A 93 -1.47 -5.70 9.03
CA GLY A 93 -0.06 -6.02 8.92
C GLY A 93 0.66 -6.04 10.26
N ARG A 94 1.98 -5.98 10.20
CA ARG A 94 2.88 -5.93 11.35
C ARG A 94 3.74 -4.67 11.30
N SER A 95 3.90 -4.02 12.44
CA SER A 95 4.86 -2.93 12.64
C SER A 95 5.83 -3.32 13.76
N THR A 96 7.11 -2.94 13.66
CA THR A 96 8.08 -3.12 14.77
C THR A 96 8.00 -2.01 15.84
N GLY A 97 7.18 -0.98 15.60
CA GLY A 97 6.99 0.17 16.46
C GLY A 97 5.53 0.65 16.47
N SER A 98 5.30 1.81 17.06
CA SER A 98 3.96 2.29 17.41
C SER A 98 3.17 2.86 16.22
N PHE A 99 2.70 1.99 15.32
CA PHE A 99 1.90 2.39 14.15
C PHE A 99 0.41 2.46 14.48
N GLY A 100 -0.10 3.66 14.73
CA GLY A 100 -1.51 3.90 15.05
C GLY A 100 -1.92 3.53 16.49
N GLY A 101 -0.98 3.37 17.41
CA GLY A 101 -1.24 3.02 18.81
C GLY A 101 -0.17 3.53 19.77
N PHE A 102 -0.09 2.95 20.97
CA PHE A 102 0.87 3.29 22.03
C PHE A 102 1.81 2.14 22.42
N LEU A 103 1.72 1.00 21.74
CA LEU A 103 2.50 -0.18 22.08
C LEU A 103 3.93 -0.08 21.52
N ASN A 104 4.90 -0.34 22.39
CA ASN A 104 6.28 -0.51 21.99
C ASN A 104 6.53 -1.92 21.44
N GLY A 105 7.45 -2.02 20.47
CA GLY A 105 7.85 -3.30 19.90
C GLY A 105 6.88 -3.85 18.85
N ALA A 106 7.18 -5.06 18.38
CA ALA A 106 6.51 -5.63 17.22
C ALA A 106 5.08 -6.11 17.51
N ASN A 107 4.11 -5.52 16.82
CA ASN A 107 2.68 -5.80 17.00
C ASN A 107 1.94 -5.77 15.66
N GLY A 108 0.73 -6.34 15.67
CA GLY A 108 -0.20 -6.24 14.55
C GLY A 108 -0.86 -4.85 14.49
N PHE A 109 -1.25 -4.41 13.30
CA PHE A 109 -2.05 -3.20 13.10
C PHE A 109 -3.25 -3.46 12.19
N ILE A 110 -4.26 -2.60 12.33
CA ILE A 110 -5.28 -2.35 11.32
C ILE A 110 -5.27 -0.85 11.00
N ALA A 111 -5.19 -0.51 9.73
CA ALA A 111 -5.24 0.87 9.23
C ALA A 111 -6.48 1.03 8.35
N LYS A 112 -7.22 2.12 8.56
CA LYS A 112 -8.36 2.50 7.73
C LYS A 112 -8.04 3.77 6.96
N PHE A 113 -8.30 3.77 5.66
CA PHE A 113 -8.27 4.95 4.80
C PHE A 113 -9.67 5.14 4.24
N ASN A 114 -10.25 6.33 4.41
CA ASN A 114 -11.53 6.62 3.79
C ASN A 114 -11.38 6.67 2.27
N SER A 115 -12.46 6.41 1.52
CA SER A 115 -12.43 6.64 0.09
C SER A 115 -12.04 8.11 -0.13
N ILE A 116 -10.88 8.34 -0.73
CA ILE A 116 -10.50 9.67 -1.20
C ILE A 116 -11.15 9.76 -2.58
N ASN A 117 -12.38 10.27 -2.59
CA ASN A 117 -12.98 10.79 -3.81
C ASN A 117 -12.18 12.04 -4.15
N GLY A 118 -11.17 11.88 -5.00
CA GLY A 118 -10.60 13.01 -5.74
C GLY A 118 -11.59 13.49 -6.79
#